data_AF-A0A182NRT5-F1
#
_entry.id   AF-A0A182NRT5-F1
#
_cell.length_a   1.000
_cell.length_b   1.000
_cell.length_c   1.000
_cell.angle_alpha   90.00
_cell.angle_beta   90.00
_cell.angle_gamma   90.00
#
_symmetry.space_group_name_H-M   'P 1'
#
loop_
_entity.id
_entity.type
_entity.pdbx_description
1 polymer ?
#
loop_
_entity_poly.entity_id
_entity_poly.type
_entity_poly.pdbx_seq_one_letter_code
_entity_poly.pdbx_strand_id
1 'polypeptide(L)'
;RFYVANRATAQRIADIVTQDLSPDRLLVEVNPGPGLLTEQILQRNVHNFRLYEADASFEAKLRAMNLPKDALRIADFNGLWRLSYLDGFDSGRRVLNLLADIAHRRWQDEINFRLFSVIGSVKFLRYLLNSITYQSEFYSLGRYEMILVMSPLLYSHIASTKDAGYKLYRGSTIVFQLYYDHELLGKVPRRHFLPWCNAGGTKKIRTLHQKLIEDGAEDWYLVRIVPRQNLYEHLLPDNLGLFASFVTQHYVSRRNRIIPSLEHWIPHCGARLILNTNYTCKSTKNSSAGVSQLLKSLPLSSNDYMDNMNIYTEFGELTPPQVLTLFNEFISWPEFHQSPFVQAVESQKLKQRLLRNLDDDDGSEESIELPDETKKQSTIESKQNARNRTPIYIPRRCAENEILYPGDHENDWVCDCKPTFIYHPDTHQCYQMWTRGYCETNTVLYLDPNEKSPKCIPNPCGDGLVQFRNMCVVLNQEHEQCLVLNIRHVVAIDEDTHQLDCVNISDVKLKHTTTKPQ
;
A
#
# COMPACT_ATOMS: atom_id res chain seq x y z
N ARG A 1 -29.57 -3.98 -3.19
CA ARG A 1 -29.74 -2.63 -2.57
C ARG A 1 -30.60 -2.82 -1.33
N PHE A 2 -30.50 -1.92 -0.35
CA PHE A 2 -31.29 -2.00 0.88
C PHE A 2 -31.78 -0.61 1.28
N TYR A 3 -32.99 -0.54 1.83
CA TYR A 3 -33.68 0.70 2.21
C TYR A 3 -34.18 0.60 3.65
N VAL A 4 -34.10 1.69 4.43
CA VAL A 4 -34.59 1.71 5.81
C VAL A 4 -36.13 1.67 5.82
N ALA A 5 -36.72 0.69 6.52
CA ALA A 5 -38.16 0.41 6.49
C ALA A 5 -38.85 0.48 7.87
N ASN A 6 -38.11 0.78 8.94
CA ASN A 6 -38.64 0.89 10.30
C ASN A 6 -38.33 2.28 10.90
N ARG A 7 -39.36 2.99 11.38
CA ARG A 7 -39.24 4.38 11.85
C ARG A 7 -38.34 4.54 13.09
N ALA A 8 -38.40 3.64 14.06
CA ALA A 8 -37.54 3.70 15.24
C ALA A 8 -36.05 3.46 14.90
N THR A 9 -35.79 2.61 13.90
CA THR A 9 -34.44 2.37 13.38
C THR A 9 -33.94 3.55 12.54
N ALA A 10 -34.81 4.15 11.72
CA ALA A 10 -34.52 5.40 11.02
C ALA A 10 -34.19 6.54 11.99
N GLN A 11 -34.95 6.68 13.09
CA GLN A 11 -34.70 7.66 14.14
C GLN A 11 -33.32 7.45 14.79
N ARG A 12 -33.03 6.23 15.26
CA ARG A 12 -31.73 5.90 15.88
C ARG A 12 -30.54 6.06 14.94
N ILE A 13 -30.71 5.76 13.64
CA ILE A 13 -29.69 6.01 12.63
C ILE A 13 -29.52 7.52 12.43
N ALA A 14 -30.60 8.30 12.33
CA ALA A 14 -30.55 9.75 12.22
C ALA A 14 -29.80 10.39 13.39
N ASP A 15 -30.07 9.97 14.63
CA ASP A 15 -29.30 10.42 15.81
C ASP A 15 -27.79 10.17 15.61
N ILE A 16 -27.40 8.95 15.25
CA ILE A 16 -25.99 8.56 15.08
C ILE A 16 -25.30 9.28 13.90
N VAL A 17 -25.98 9.52 12.78
CA VAL A 17 -25.35 10.21 11.61
C VAL A 17 -25.31 11.73 11.75
N THR A 18 -26.15 12.31 12.62
CA THR A 18 -26.15 13.76 12.92
C THR A 18 -25.37 14.13 14.17
N GLN A 19 -25.10 13.19 15.07
CA GLN A 19 -24.25 13.39 16.25
C GLN A 19 -22.89 13.99 15.85
N ASP A 20 -22.50 15.10 16.48
CA ASP A 20 -21.23 15.78 16.26
C ASP A 20 -20.97 16.18 14.77
N LEU A 21 -22.03 16.37 13.99
CA LEU A 21 -21.98 16.90 12.63
C LEU A 21 -21.92 18.43 12.66
N SER A 22 -20.83 19.04 12.16
CA SER A 22 -20.75 20.48 11.99
C SER A 22 -21.67 20.97 10.84
N PRO A 23 -22.26 22.17 10.92
CA PRO A 23 -23.22 22.65 9.92
C PRO A 23 -22.69 22.66 8.48
N ASP A 24 -21.39 22.92 8.31
CA ASP A 24 -20.71 22.99 7.01
C ASP A 24 -20.29 21.61 6.47
N ARG A 25 -20.33 20.53 7.26
CA ARG A 25 -19.93 19.19 6.83
C ARG A 25 -21.08 18.51 6.10
N LEU A 26 -20.85 18.20 4.82
CA LEU A 26 -21.82 17.51 3.97
C LEU A 26 -22.20 16.13 4.54
N LEU A 27 -23.50 15.89 4.74
CA LEU A 27 -24.05 14.57 5.04
C LEU A 27 -24.60 13.90 3.76
N VAL A 28 -24.13 12.70 3.44
CA VAL A 28 -24.53 11.94 2.26
C VAL A 28 -25.40 10.74 2.67
N GLU A 29 -26.62 10.65 2.17
CA GLU A 29 -27.49 9.46 2.33
C GLU A 29 -27.55 8.67 1.02
N VAL A 30 -27.23 7.38 1.07
CA VAL A 30 -27.16 6.49 -0.10
C VAL A 30 -28.28 5.45 -0.07
N ASN A 31 -29.09 5.43 -1.13
CA ASN A 31 -30.36 4.70 -1.25
C ASN A 31 -31.38 5.06 -0.15
N PRO A 32 -31.85 6.33 -0.07
CA PRO A 32 -32.94 6.71 0.83
C PRO A 32 -34.26 5.97 0.55
N GLY A 33 -34.52 5.58 -0.70
CA GLY A 33 -35.72 4.88 -1.15
C GLY A 33 -36.99 5.63 -0.76
N PRO A 34 -37.87 5.06 0.09
CA PRO A 34 -39.02 5.76 0.65
C PRO A 34 -38.69 7.03 1.46
N GLY A 35 -37.42 7.31 1.78
CA GLY A 35 -36.97 8.52 2.49
C GLY A 35 -37.29 8.53 3.99
N LEU A 36 -37.56 7.38 4.61
CA LEU A 36 -37.87 7.29 6.05
C LEU A 36 -36.72 7.76 6.96
N LEU A 37 -35.47 7.66 6.49
CA LEU A 37 -34.30 8.21 7.18
C LEU A 37 -34.09 9.69 6.81
N THR A 38 -34.25 10.07 5.54
CA THR A 38 -34.29 11.48 5.09
C THR A 38 -35.27 12.33 5.91
N GLU A 39 -36.50 11.86 6.12
CA GLU A 39 -37.54 12.49 6.97
C GLU A 39 -37.05 12.71 8.42
N GLN A 40 -36.18 11.83 8.95
CA GLN A 40 -35.60 11.92 10.29
C GLN A 40 -34.35 12.82 10.35
N ILE A 41 -33.56 12.89 9.27
CA ILE A 41 -32.41 13.81 9.14
C ILE A 41 -32.91 15.27 9.06
N LEU A 42 -33.95 15.52 8.25
CA LEU A 42 -34.57 16.84 8.12
C LEU A 42 -35.13 17.37 9.45
N GLN A 43 -35.70 16.48 10.28
CA GLN A 43 -36.21 16.82 11.62
C GLN A 43 -35.10 17.22 12.63
N ARG A 44 -33.82 17.09 12.26
CA ARG A 44 -32.66 17.48 13.08
C ARG A 44 -31.93 18.72 12.51
N ASN A 45 -32.61 19.51 11.67
CA ASN A 45 -32.12 20.76 11.06
C ASN A 45 -30.81 20.62 10.26
N VAL A 46 -30.56 19.46 9.66
CA VAL A 46 -29.42 19.29 8.75
C VAL A 46 -29.74 19.92 7.40
N HIS A 47 -29.03 20.99 7.06
CA HIS A 47 -29.24 21.73 5.81
C HIS A 47 -28.23 21.38 4.71
N ASN A 48 -26.98 21.04 5.05
CA ASN A 48 -25.97 20.61 4.09
C ASN A 48 -25.99 19.08 3.93
N PHE A 49 -26.85 18.57 3.04
CA PHE A 49 -26.95 17.15 2.75
C PHE A 49 -27.15 16.83 1.26
N ARG A 50 -26.84 15.59 0.88
CA ARG A 50 -27.01 15.06 -0.48
C ARG A 50 -27.54 13.63 -0.45
N LEU A 51 -28.47 13.32 -1.35
CA LEU A 51 -29.09 12.01 -1.52
C LEU A 51 -28.60 11.39 -2.84
N TYR A 52 -28.12 10.15 -2.80
CA TYR A 52 -27.87 9.33 -3.98
C TYR A 52 -28.87 8.17 -4.01
N GLU A 53 -29.88 8.26 -4.88
CA GLU A 53 -30.87 7.20 -5.07
C GLU A 53 -30.59 6.44 -6.38
N ALA A 54 -30.60 5.11 -6.34
CA ALA A 54 -30.34 4.27 -7.51
C ALA A 54 -31.61 3.92 -8.30
N ASP A 55 -32.79 4.10 -7.72
CA ASP A 55 -34.09 3.78 -8.32
C ASP A 55 -34.94 5.05 -8.50
N ALA A 56 -35.06 5.49 -9.76
CA ALA A 56 -35.77 6.71 -10.13
C ALA A 56 -37.25 6.73 -9.73
N SER A 57 -37.87 5.58 -9.42
CA SER A 57 -39.26 5.53 -8.98
C SER A 57 -39.51 6.27 -7.66
N PHE A 58 -38.48 6.45 -6.82
CA PHE A 58 -38.56 7.23 -5.58
C PHE A 58 -38.37 8.74 -5.79
N GLU A 59 -37.88 9.21 -6.95
CA GLU A 59 -37.51 10.61 -7.18
C GLU A 59 -38.67 11.58 -6.87
N ALA A 60 -39.88 11.26 -7.35
CA ALA A 60 -41.06 12.10 -7.12
C ALA A 60 -41.43 12.20 -5.63
N LYS A 61 -41.25 11.13 -4.84
CA LYS A 61 -41.51 11.17 -3.38
C LYS A 61 -40.42 11.98 -2.67
N LEU A 62 -39.15 11.77 -3.03
CA LEU A 62 -38.01 12.45 -2.40
C LEU A 62 -38.06 13.96 -2.68
N ARG A 63 -38.31 14.40 -3.91
CA ARG A 63 -38.44 15.84 -4.25
C ARG A 63 -39.58 16.54 -3.52
N ALA A 64 -40.61 15.82 -3.07
CA ALA A 64 -41.71 16.37 -2.27
C ALA A 64 -41.33 16.68 -0.80
N MET A 65 -40.13 16.28 -0.33
CA MET A 65 -39.68 16.46 1.05
C MET A 65 -39.00 17.82 1.34
N ASN A 66 -39.30 18.86 0.56
CA ASN A 66 -38.69 20.19 0.66
C ASN A 66 -37.14 20.19 0.63
N LEU A 67 -36.55 19.29 -0.16
CA LEU A 67 -35.10 19.19 -0.31
C LEU A 67 -34.51 20.43 -1.03
N PRO A 68 -33.25 20.81 -0.78
CA PRO A 68 -32.53 21.72 -1.67
C PRO A 68 -32.51 21.18 -3.11
N LYS A 69 -32.63 22.07 -4.11
CA LYS A 69 -32.86 21.68 -5.52
C LYS A 69 -31.86 20.63 -6.04
N ASP A 70 -30.60 20.81 -5.67
CA ASP A 70 -29.44 20.04 -6.16
C ASP A 70 -29.00 18.93 -5.18
N ALA A 71 -29.75 18.73 -4.09
CA ALA A 71 -29.44 17.71 -3.08
C ALA A 71 -29.72 16.28 -3.58
N LEU A 72 -30.68 16.05 -4.47
CA LEU A 72 -31.03 14.71 -4.95
C LEU A 72 -30.36 14.37 -6.29
N ARG A 73 -29.64 13.26 -6.32
CA ARG A 73 -29.03 12.67 -7.52
C ARG A 73 -29.53 11.24 -7.75
N ILE A 74 -29.88 10.94 -8.99
CA ILE A 74 -30.27 9.58 -9.40
C ILE A 74 -29.01 8.85 -9.92
N ALA A 75 -28.34 8.11 -9.04
CA ALA A 75 -27.13 7.34 -9.34
C ALA A 75 -26.87 6.22 -8.32
N ASP A 76 -26.36 5.07 -8.77
CA ASP A 76 -26.03 3.93 -7.90
C ASP A 76 -24.65 4.09 -7.24
N PHE A 77 -24.57 4.86 -6.16
CA PHE A 77 -23.34 5.08 -5.38
C PHE A 77 -22.75 3.76 -4.85
N ASN A 78 -23.57 2.81 -4.38
CA ASN A 78 -23.08 1.49 -3.95
C ASN A 78 -22.58 0.63 -5.13
N GLY A 79 -22.93 1.02 -6.36
CA GLY A 79 -22.40 0.51 -7.63
C GLY A 79 -21.11 1.19 -8.13
N LEU A 80 -20.49 2.11 -7.36
CA LEU A 80 -19.26 2.82 -7.77
C LEU A 80 -18.14 1.90 -8.30
N TRP A 81 -17.98 0.71 -7.72
CA TRP A 81 -17.03 -0.31 -8.18
C TRP A 81 -17.27 -0.73 -9.65
N ARG A 82 -18.54 -0.81 -10.08
CA ARG A 82 -18.94 -1.14 -11.45
C ARG A 82 -18.77 0.06 -12.38
N LEU A 83 -19.02 1.27 -11.88
CA LEU A 83 -18.78 2.50 -12.66
C LEU A 83 -17.28 2.66 -12.95
N SER A 84 -16.41 2.46 -11.94
CA SER A 84 -14.96 2.50 -12.10
C SER A 84 -14.42 1.38 -12.99
N TYR A 85 -15.01 0.18 -12.94
CA TYR A 85 -14.69 -0.90 -13.88
C TYR A 85 -14.95 -0.44 -15.33
N LEU A 86 -16.15 0.06 -15.61
CA LEU A 86 -16.55 0.52 -16.93
C LEU A 86 -15.71 1.73 -17.40
N ASP A 87 -15.42 2.68 -16.50
CA ASP A 87 -14.63 3.90 -16.78
C ASP A 87 -13.20 3.58 -17.25
N GLY A 88 -12.67 2.38 -17.01
CA GLY A 88 -11.42 1.95 -17.63
C GLY A 88 -11.53 1.16 -18.92
N PHE A 89 -12.74 0.68 -19.29
CA PHE A 89 -12.99 0.00 -20.55
C PHE A 89 -13.24 0.99 -21.70
N ASP A 90 -13.92 2.10 -21.40
CA ASP A 90 -14.31 3.13 -22.39
C ASP A 90 -13.71 4.53 -22.11
N SER A 91 -12.78 4.64 -21.14
CA SER A 91 -12.21 5.91 -20.65
C SER A 91 -13.27 6.91 -20.12
N GLY A 92 -14.42 6.40 -19.67
CA GLY A 92 -15.53 7.18 -19.14
C GLY A 92 -15.22 7.94 -17.84
N ARG A 93 -16.14 8.84 -17.48
CA ARG A 93 -16.06 9.70 -16.30
C ARG A 93 -17.23 9.52 -15.33
N ARG A 94 -17.87 8.35 -15.30
CA ARG A 94 -19.10 8.11 -14.50
C ARG A 94 -18.86 8.25 -13.01
N VAL A 95 -17.72 7.77 -12.49
CA VAL A 95 -17.30 7.95 -11.09
C VAL A 95 -17.13 9.43 -10.77
N LEU A 96 -16.36 10.16 -11.58
CA LEU A 96 -16.10 11.59 -11.39
C LEU A 96 -17.39 12.41 -11.44
N ASN A 97 -18.28 12.14 -12.39
CA ASN A 97 -19.55 12.85 -12.53
C ASN A 97 -20.51 12.55 -11.36
N LEU A 98 -20.50 11.33 -10.82
CA LEU A 98 -21.28 10.97 -9.63
C LEU A 98 -20.78 11.76 -8.40
N LEU A 99 -19.46 11.78 -8.20
CA LEU A 99 -18.79 12.44 -7.07
C LEU A 99 -18.64 13.98 -7.23
N ALA A 100 -19.05 14.55 -8.35
CA ALA A 100 -18.95 15.99 -8.64
C ALA A 100 -19.55 16.85 -7.52
N ASP A 101 -19.01 18.05 -7.33
CA ASP A 101 -19.46 19.01 -6.30
C ASP A 101 -19.37 18.48 -4.86
N ILE A 102 -18.63 17.40 -4.60
CA ILE A 102 -18.00 17.15 -3.31
C ILE A 102 -16.65 17.88 -3.35
N ALA A 103 -16.34 18.68 -2.32
CA ALA A 103 -15.07 19.40 -2.28
C ALA A 103 -13.88 18.42 -2.24
N HIS A 104 -12.75 18.81 -2.82
CA HIS A 104 -11.49 18.06 -2.62
C HIS A 104 -10.79 18.59 -1.37
N ARG A 105 -10.17 17.69 -0.59
CA ARG A 105 -9.34 18.02 0.58
C ARG A 105 -8.06 17.18 0.58
N ARG A 106 -6.99 17.68 1.21
CA ARG A 106 -5.76 16.89 1.40
C ARG A 106 -5.99 15.85 2.49
N TRP A 107 -5.21 14.77 2.48
CA TRP A 107 -5.37 13.69 3.45
C TRP A 107 -5.28 14.15 4.92
N GLN A 108 -4.36 15.06 5.22
CA GLN A 108 -4.13 15.55 6.57
C GLN A 108 -5.13 16.63 7.03
N ASP A 109 -5.99 17.13 6.14
CA ASP A 109 -7.07 18.05 6.51
C ASP A 109 -8.19 17.29 7.28
N GLU A 110 -9.14 18.04 7.85
CA GLU A 110 -10.32 17.44 8.52
C GLU A 110 -11.21 16.60 7.59
N ILE A 111 -11.96 15.67 8.21
CA ILE A 111 -13.00 14.85 7.58
C ILE A 111 -13.93 15.73 6.73
N ASN A 112 -13.95 15.45 5.44
CA ASN A 112 -14.55 16.27 4.40
C ASN A 112 -16.09 16.15 4.37
N PHE A 113 -16.59 14.92 4.34
CA PHE A 113 -18.02 14.60 4.37
C PHE A 113 -18.28 13.36 5.22
N ARG A 114 -19.52 13.22 5.69
CA ARG A 114 -20.04 12.02 6.36
C ARG A 114 -21.01 11.32 5.42
N LEU A 115 -21.03 9.99 5.42
CA LEU A 115 -21.86 9.18 4.54
C LEU A 115 -22.58 8.06 5.30
N PHE A 116 -23.88 7.91 5.06
CA PHE A 116 -24.67 6.74 5.47
C PHE A 116 -25.00 5.86 4.26
N SER A 117 -24.83 4.54 4.41
CA SER A 117 -25.25 3.56 3.41
C SER A 117 -25.51 2.18 4.03
N VAL A 118 -26.40 1.39 3.42
CA VAL A 118 -26.59 -0.03 3.75
C VAL A 118 -25.94 -0.88 2.67
N ILE A 119 -24.82 -1.54 2.99
CA ILE A 119 -24.00 -2.28 2.01
C ILE A 119 -24.33 -3.78 2.00
N GLY A 120 -24.33 -4.35 0.79
CA GLY A 120 -24.69 -5.77 0.54
C GLY A 120 -23.63 -6.60 -0.17
N SER A 121 -22.44 -6.05 -0.40
CA SER A 121 -21.44 -6.67 -1.27
C SER A 121 -20.01 -6.31 -0.86
N VAL A 122 -19.15 -7.33 -0.84
CA VAL A 122 -17.69 -7.17 -0.65
C VAL A 122 -17.06 -6.36 -1.79
N LYS A 123 -17.68 -6.29 -2.98
CA LYS A 123 -17.14 -5.48 -4.11
C LYS A 123 -17.09 -3.97 -3.78
N PHE A 124 -17.95 -3.46 -2.89
CA PHE A 124 -17.85 -2.07 -2.41
C PHE A 124 -16.65 -1.88 -1.48
N LEU A 125 -16.44 -2.79 -0.51
CA LEU A 125 -15.28 -2.77 0.39
C LEU A 125 -13.96 -2.89 -0.38
N ARG A 126 -13.91 -3.76 -1.41
CA ARG A 126 -12.76 -3.89 -2.32
C ARG A 126 -12.49 -2.61 -3.12
N TYR A 127 -13.53 -1.88 -3.56
CA TYR A 127 -13.35 -0.58 -4.20
C TYR A 127 -12.78 0.49 -3.23
N LEU A 128 -13.23 0.50 -1.97
CA LEU A 128 -12.68 1.39 -0.94
C LEU A 128 -11.19 1.13 -0.67
N LEU A 129 -10.78 -0.15 -0.62
CA LEU A 129 -9.36 -0.53 -0.52
C LEU A 129 -8.57 -0.03 -1.73
N ASN A 130 -9.04 -0.38 -2.94
CA ASN A 130 -8.37 -0.07 -4.18
C ASN A 130 -8.27 1.44 -4.42
N SER A 131 -9.25 2.25 -4.00
CA SER A 131 -9.19 3.70 -4.17
C SER A 131 -8.05 4.33 -3.36
N ILE A 132 -7.72 3.81 -2.17
CA ILE A 132 -6.51 4.23 -1.44
C ILE A 132 -5.26 3.65 -2.11
N THR A 133 -5.22 2.34 -2.38
CA THR A 133 -4.05 1.66 -2.99
C THR A 133 -3.57 2.32 -4.28
N TYR A 134 -4.50 2.75 -5.13
CA TYR A 134 -4.23 3.34 -6.44
C TYR A 134 -4.55 4.84 -6.50
N GLN A 135 -4.73 5.50 -5.35
CA GLN A 135 -4.95 6.94 -5.20
C GLN A 135 -6.05 7.51 -6.14
N SER A 136 -7.19 6.81 -6.24
CA SER A 136 -8.23 7.08 -7.25
C SER A 136 -9.17 8.25 -6.90
N GLU A 137 -10.20 8.46 -7.71
CA GLU A 137 -11.17 9.55 -7.62
C GLU A 137 -11.80 9.67 -6.22
N PHE A 138 -12.17 8.56 -5.58
CA PHE A 138 -12.81 8.60 -4.25
C PHE A 138 -11.81 8.92 -3.11
N TYR A 139 -10.55 8.52 -3.27
CA TYR A 139 -9.43 8.97 -2.44
C TYR A 139 -9.13 10.47 -2.61
N SER A 140 -9.26 11.01 -3.83
CA SER A 140 -8.99 12.43 -4.11
C SER A 140 -9.92 13.42 -3.39
N LEU A 141 -11.00 12.93 -2.78
CA LEU A 141 -11.89 13.70 -1.90
C LEU A 141 -11.32 13.89 -0.47
N GLY A 142 -10.13 13.37 -0.19
CA GLY A 142 -9.55 13.35 1.15
C GLY A 142 -10.24 12.35 2.07
N ARG A 143 -10.13 12.55 3.39
CA ARG A 143 -10.72 11.63 4.37
C ARG A 143 -12.22 11.89 4.57
N TYR A 144 -12.97 10.81 4.73
CA TYR A 144 -14.43 10.78 4.87
C TYR A 144 -14.84 9.87 6.03
N GLU A 145 -16.04 10.08 6.60
CA GLU A 145 -16.58 9.22 7.65
C GLU A 145 -17.78 8.45 7.14
N MET A 146 -17.69 7.13 7.07
CA MET A 146 -18.78 6.26 6.65
C MET A 146 -19.43 5.59 7.86
N ILE A 147 -20.75 5.69 7.96
CA ILE A 147 -21.58 4.97 8.92
C ILE A 147 -22.38 3.95 8.12
N LEU A 148 -21.86 2.71 8.08
CA LEU A 148 -22.38 1.66 7.22
C LEU A 148 -23.18 0.63 8.02
N VAL A 149 -24.31 0.20 7.48
CA VAL A 149 -24.99 -1.04 7.92
C VAL A 149 -24.56 -2.19 7.03
N MET A 150 -24.15 -3.31 7.63
CA MET A 150 -23.71 -4.52 6.92
C MET A 150 -24.02 -5.81 7.70
N SER A 151 -23.99 -6.97 7.04
CA SER A 151 -24.17 -8.26 7.73
C SER A 151 -22.94 -8.64 8.57
N PRO A 152 -23.07 -9.56 9.56
CA PRO A 152 -21.93 -10.07 10.33
C PRO A 152 -20.83 -10.70 9.45
N LEU A 153 -21.20 -11.37 8.35
CA LEU A 153 -20.24 -11.92 7.40
C LEU A 153 -19.50 -10.82 6.61
N LEU A 154 -20.17 -9.74 6.17
CA LEU A 154 -19.47 -8.59 5.59
C LEU A 154 -18.51 -7.93 6.58
N TYR A 155 -18.92 -7.79 7.85
CA TYR A 155 -18.07 -7.25 8.91
C TYR A 155 -16.84 -8.13 9.18
N SER A 156 -16.97 -9.46 9.07
CA SER A 156 -15.82 -10.37 9.26
C SER A 156 -14.67 -10.09 8.28
N HIS A 157 -14.98 -9.71 7.04
CA HIS A 157 -13.95 -9.38 6.04
C HIS A 157 -13.09 -8.16 6.41
N ILE A 158 -13.58 -7.28 7.28
CA ILE A 158 -12.85 -6.07 7.73
C ILE A 158 -12.36 -6.17 9.18
N ALA A 159 -13.08 -6.86 10.07
CA ALA A 159 -12.82 -6.87 11.50
C ALA A 159 -12.15 -8.14 12.04
N SER A 160 -12.05 -9.22 11.27
CA SER A 160 -11.46 -10.47 11.76
C SER A 160 -9.98 -10.34 12.15
N THR A 161 -9.58 -11.08 13.18
CA THR A 161 -8.18 -11.24 13.64
C THR A 161 -7.58 -12.55 13.14
N LYS A 162 -6.30 -12.79 13.40
CA LYS A 162 -5.67 -14.10 13.16
C LYS A 162 -6.44 -15.26 13.79
N ASP A 163 -7.04 -15.05 14.95
CA ASP A 163 -7.83 -16.02 15.73
C ASP A 163 -9.21 -16.33 15.14
N ALA A 164 -9.66 -15.57 14.13
CA ALA A 164 -10.91 -15.82 13.39
C ALA A 164 -10.91 -17.09 12.53
N GLY A 165 -9.77 -17.79 12.45
CA GLY A 165 -9.56 -18.94 11.59
C GLY A 165 -9.28 -18.58 10.12
N TYR A 166 -8.69 -19.55 9.42
CA TYR A 166 -8.05 -19.37 8.10
C TYR A 166 -8.95 -18.88 6.96
N LYS A 167 -10.28 -18.94 7.10
CA LYS A 167 -11.22 -18.53 6.05
C LYS A 167 -11.53 -17.02 6.07
N LEU A 168 -11.61 -16.41 7.26
CA LEU A 168 -12.15 -15.06 7.46
C LEU A 168 -11.06 -13.97 7.40
N TYR A 169 -10.02 -14.09 8.22
CA TYR A 169 -8.85 -13.19 8.15
C TYR A 169 -8.05 -13.51 6.89
N ARG A 170 -7.92 -12.52 6.01
CA ARG A 170 -7.29 -12.60 4.68
C ARG A 170 -6.46 -11.35 4.41
N GLY A 171 -5.70 -11.34 3.32
CA GLY A 171 -4.92 -10.17 2.90
C GLY A 171 -5.77 -8.88 2.80
N SER A 172 -6.97 -8.95 2.25
CA SER A 172 -7.90 -7.81 2.21
C SER A 172 -8.30 -7.27 3.60
N THR A 173 -8.39 -8.13 4.61
CA THR A 173 -8.65 -7.75 6.02
C THR A 173 -7.47 -6.99 6.62
N ILE A 174 -6.24 -7.43 6.31
CA ILE A 174 -4.99 -6.78 6.74
C ILE A 174 -4.88 -5.38 6.13
N VAL A 175 -5.03 -5.26 4.80
CA VAL A 175 -5.01 -3.94 4.12
C VAL A 175 -6.13 -3.03 4.66
N PHE A 176 -7.32 -3.57 4.96
CA PHE A 176 -8.41 -2.78 5.53
C PHE A 176 -8.07 -2.21 6.92
N GLN A 177 -7.61 -3.04 7.86
CA GLN A 177 -7.30 -2.60 9.23
C GLN A 177 -6.11 -1.64 9.30
N LEU A 178 -5.25 -1.63 8.27
CA LEU A 178 -4.15 -0.69 8.14
C LEU A 178 -4.58 0.62 7.50
N TYR A 179 -5.47 0.61 6.50
CA TYR A 179 -5.94 1.83 5.83
C TYR A 179 -7.06 2.56 6.58
N TYR A 180 -7.88 1.83 7.35
CA TYR A 180 -9.09 2.35 8.00
C TYR A 180 -9.10 2.09 9.51
N ASP A 181 -9.59 3.07 10.26
CA ASP A 181 -10.17 2.87 11.58
C ASP A 181 -11.63 2.43 11.43
N HIS A 182 -12.03 1.35 12.11
CA HIS A 182 -13.42 0.92 12.22
C HIS A 182 -13.90 0.82 13.67
N GLU A 183 -15.20 0.95 13.89
CA GLU A 183 -15.83 0.89 15.21
C GLU A 183 -17.28 0.41 15.12
N LEU A 184 -17.64 -0.65 15.86
CA LEU A 184 -19.01 -1.16 15.92
C LEU A 184 -19.87 -0.27 16.83
N LEU A 185 -20.73 0.56 16.21
CA LEU A 185 -21.68 1.44 16.92
C LEU A 185 -22.89 0.67 17.48
N GLY A 186 -23.15 -0.53 16.97
CA GLY A 186 -24.11 -1.46 17.56
C GLY A 186 -24.80 -2.35 16.53
N LYS A 187 -25.95 -2.91 16.90
CA LYS A 187 -26.77 -3.80 16.06
C LYS A 187 -28.11 -3.16 15.69
N VAL A 188 -28.62 -3.54 14.52
CA VAL A 188 -29.90 -3.14 13.92
C VAL A 188 -30.59 -4.36 13.28
N PRO A 189 -31.87 -4.67 13.59
CA PRO A 189 -32.51 -5.87 13.07
C PRO A 189 -32.62 -5.91 11.54
N ARG A 190 -32.22 -7.02 10.92
CA ARG A 190 -32.26 -7.26 9.46
C ARG A 190 -33.65 -7.01 8.85
N ARG A 191 -34.70 -7.38 9.57
CA ARG A 191 -36.12 -7.18 9.19
C ARG A 191 -36.55 -5.71 9.11
N HIS A 192 -35.75 -4.78 9.63
CA HIS A 192 -36.00 -3.33 9.53
C HIS A 192 -35.50 -2.71 8.21
N PHE A 193 -34.95 -3.53 7.29
CA PHE A 193 -34.49 -3.11 5.98
C PHE A 193 -35.21 -3.88 4.86
N LEU A 194 -35.71 -3.16 3.87
CA LEU A 194 -36.21 -3.74 2.61
C LEU A 194 -35.04 -4.01 1.65
N PRO A 195 -35.12 -5.01 0.75
CA PRO A 195 -36.17 -6.03 0.68
C PRO A 195 -36.09 -7.00 1.87
N TRP A 196 -37.23 -7.56 2.28
CA TRP A 196 -37.28 -8.63 3.28
C TRP A 196 -36.85 -9.97 2.69
N CYS A 197 -36.45 -10.91 3.54
CA CYS A 197 -36.01 -12.24 3.11
C CYS A 197 -37.21 -13.16 2.86
N ASN A 198 -37.57 -13.38 1.59
CA ASN A 198 -38.66 -14.29 1.23
C ASN A 198 -38.18 -15.76 1.35
N ALA A 199 -38.48 -16.41 2.48
CA ALA A 199 -38.08 -17.79 2.80
C ALA A 199 -38.75 -18.90 1.95
N GLY A 200 -39.25 -18.58 0.76
CA GLY A 200 -40.18 -19.41 -0.04
C GLY A 200 -39.64 -19.91 -1.38
N GLY A 201 -38.34 -20.13 -1.53
CA GLY A 201 -37.73 -20.50 -2.81
C GLY A 201 -36.63 -21.55 -2.74
N THR A 202 -36.94 -22.81 -3.05
CA THR A 202 -36.00 -23.94 -3.16
C THR A 202 -35.08 -23.89 -4.40
N LYS A 203 -34.75 -22.69 -4.89
CA LYS A 203 -33.84 -22.49 -6.03
C LYS A 203 -32.39 -22.54 -5.54
N LYS A 204 -31.53 -23.32 -6.21
CA LYS A 204 -30.10 -23.46 -5.85
C LYS A 204 -29.46 -22.07 -5.71
N ILE A 205 -28.93 -21.77 -4.52
CA ILE A 205 -28.39 -20.47 -4.12
C ILE A 205 -27.15 -20.16 -4.98
N ARG A 206 -27.28 -19.18 -5.89
CA ARG A 206 -26.28 -18.96 -6.97
C ARG A 206 -25.21 -17.92 -6.67
N THR A 207 -25.35 -17.07 -5.64
CA THR A 207 -24.40 -15.96 -5.40
C THR A 207 -24.09 -15.76 -3.92
N LEU A 208 -22.92 -15.18 -3.63
CA LEU A 208 -22.55 -14.74 -2.28
C LEU A 208 -23.52 -13.67 -1.74
N HIS A 209 -24.03 -12.76 -2.60
CA HIS A 209 -25.02 -11.77 -2.18
C HIS A 209 -26.34 -12.43 -1.72
N GLN A 210 -26.76 -13.53 -2.36
CA GLN A 210 -27.93 -14.28 -1.91
C GLN A 210 -27.66 -14.99 -0.58
N LYS A 211 -26.49 -15.63 -0.40
CA LYS A 211 -26.07 -16.18 0.90
C LYS A 211 -26.03 -15.11 2.01
N LEU A 212 -25.60 -13.88 1.70
CA LEU A 212 -25.59 -12.74 2.62
C LEU A 212 -27.00 -12.18 2.96
N ILE A 213 -28.01 -12.49 2.16
CA ILE A 213 -29.42 -12.20 2.44
C ILE A 213 -30.05 -13.34 3.27
N GLU A 214 -29.63 -14.58 3.00
CA GLU A 214 -30.08 -15.83 3.63
C GLU A 214 -29.22 -16.24 4.85
N ASP A 215 -28.32 -15.36 5.31
CA ASP A 215 -27.26 -15.56 6.33
C ASP A 215 -27.77 -15.89 7.75
N GLY A 216 -29.09 -16.06 7.92
CA GLY A 216 -29.77 -16.34 9.20
C GLY A 216 -29.70 -15.23 10.26
N ALA A 217 -28.87 -14.21 10.05
CA ALA A 217 -28.61 -13.15 11.02
C ALA A 217 -29.81 -12.19 11.17
N GLU A 218 -30.57 -12.38 12.25
CA GLU A 218 -31.63 -11.45 12.70
C GLU A 218 -31.12 -10.02 12.92
N ASP A 219 -29.85 -9.85 13.29
CA ASP A 219 -29.19 -8.57 13.51
C ASP A 219 -28.08 -8.31 12.48
N TRP A 220 -28.08 -7.09 11.95
CA TRP A 220 -26.99 -6.51 11.16
C TRP A 220 -26.22 -5.47 11.98
N TYR A 221 -25.00 -5.18 11.56
CA TYR A 221 -24.04 -4.37 12.31
C TYR A 221 -23.99 -2.96 11.74
N LEU A 222 -24.08 -1.96 12.62
CA LEU A 222 -23.89 -0.54 12.31
C LEU A 222 -22.46 -0.17 12.67
N VAL A 223 -21.66 0.22 11.68
CA VAL A 223 -20.20 0.33 11.80
C VAL A 223 -19.73 1.70 11.29
N ARG A 224 -18.93 2.40 12.10
CA ARG A 224 -18.21 3.61 11.70
C ARG A 224 -16.89 3.21 11.04
N ILE A 225 -16.53 3.81 9.91
CA ILE A 225 -15.32 3.55 9.15
C ILE A 225 -14.74 4.88 8.67
N VAL A 226 -13.46 5.14 8.96
CA VAL A 226 -12.75 6.39 8.62
C VAL A 226 -11.34 6.04 8.11
N PRO A 227 -10.85 6.61 6.99
CA PRO A 227 -9.45 6.41 6.59
C PRO A 227 -8.49 7.00 7.63
N ARG A 228 -7.42 6.27 7.95
CA ARG A 228 -6.47 6.66 9.02
C ARG A 228 -5.70 7.94 8.67
N GLN A 229 -5.72 8.92 9.56
CA GLN A 229 -4.96 10.16 9.37
C GLN A 229 -3.45 9.89 9.30
N ASN A 230 -2.93 9.13 10.26
CA ASN A 230 -1.50 8.79 10.37
C ASN A 230 -1.03 7.68 9.41
N LEU A 231 -1.82 7.29 8.39
CA LEU A 231 -1.42 6.24 7.44
C LEU A 231 -0.02 6.50 6.85
N TYR A 232 0.28 7.74 6.48
CA TYR A 232 1.53 8.14 5.82
C TYR A 232 2.72 8.34 6.77
N GLU A 233 2.49 8.25 8.08
CA GLU A 233 3.57 8.18 9.08
C GLU A 233 4.16 6.75 9.18
N HIS A 234 3.41 5.75 8.68
CA HIS A 234 3.79 4.33 8.76
C HIS A 234 3.92 3.64 7.39
N LEU A 235 3.25 4.15 6.34
CA LEU A 235 3.26 3.62 4.98
C LEU A 235 3.09 4.77 3.95
N LEU A 236 4.15 5.11 3.24
CA LEU A 236 4.15 6.22 2.26
C LEU A 236 3.17 5.99 1.08
N PRO A 237 2.60 7.06 0.48
CA PRO A 237 1.62 6.94 -0.61
C PRO A 237 2.06 6.08 -1.80
N ASP A 238 3.33 6.17 -2.20
CA ASP A 238 3.88 5.39 -3.32
C ASP A 238 4.03 3.89 -2.98
N ASN A 239 4.23 3.60 -1.69
CA ASN A 239 4.37 2.25 -1.16
C ASN A 239 3.02 1.55 -0.93
N LEU A 240 1.87 2.24 -1.02
CA LEU A 240 0.54 1.63 -0.90
C LEU A 240 0.33 0.50 -1.91
N GLY A 241 0.77 0.71 -3.16
CA GLY A 241 0.71 -0.31 -4.22
C GLY A 241 1.65 -1.49 -3.96
N LEU A 242 2.88 -1.22 -3.52
CA LEU A 242 3.85 -2.26 -3.15
C LEU A 242 3.34 -3.10 -1.97
N PHE A 243 2.76 -2.46 -0.95
CA PHE A 243 2.17 -3.12 0.21
C PHE A 243 0.98 -3.99 -0.16
N ALA A 244 0.06 -3.49 -1.00
CA ALA A 244 -1.08 -4.26 -1.47
C ALA A 244 -0.65 -5.50 -2.27
N SER A 245 0.35 -5.39 -3.15
CA SER A 245 0.92 -6.56 -3.83
C SER A 245 1.67 -7.49 -2.89
N PHE A 246 2.45 -6.97 -1.92
CA PHE A 246 3.13 -7.77 -0.90
C PHE A 246 2.14 -8.63 -0.12
N VAL A 247 1.06 -8.03 0.37
CA VAL A 247 0.00 -8.76 1.07
C VAL A 247 -0.71 -9.74 0.12
N THR A 248 -1.00 -9.34 -1.12
CA THR A 248 -1.70 -10.22 -2.09
C THR A 248 -0.89 -11.48 -2.41
N GLN A 249 0.41 -11.34 -2.70
CA GLN A 249 1.30 -12.44 -3.05
C GLN A 249 1.56 -13.38 -1.85
N HIS A 250 1.77 -12.83 -0.64
CA HIS A 250 2.07 -13.64 0.53
C HIS A 250 0.83 -14.29 1.17
N TYR A 251 -0.35 -13.65 1.12
CA TYR A 251 -1.59 -14.14 1.75
C TYR A 251 -2.52 -14.96 0.84
N VAL A 252 -2.05 -15.40 -0.35
CA VAL A 252 -2.73 -16.44 -1.16
C VAL A 252 -3.09 -17.65 -0.28
N SER A 253 -2.13 -18.09 0.53
CA SER A 253 -2.34 -19.04 1.63
C SER A 253 -1.81 -18.45 2.92
N ARG A 254 -2.65 -18.40 3.95
CA ARG A 254 -2.21 -18.06 5.33
C ARG A 254 -1.18 -19.04 5.90
N ARG A 255 -0.98 -20.22 5.29
CA ARG A 255 0.04 -21.21 5.68
C ARG A 255 1.39 -21.05 4.96
N ASN A 256 1.52 -20.03 4.12
CA ASN A 256 2.81 -19.64 3.57
C ASN A 256 3.72 -19.25 4.75
N ARG A 257 4.94 -19.80 4.79
CA ARG A 257 5.92 -19.50 5.84
C ARG A 257 6.71 -18.25 5.48
N ILE A 258 6.91 -17.36 6.45
CA ILE A 258 7.48 -16.04 6.23
C ILE A 258 8.83 -16.14 5.52
N ILE A 259 9.80 -16.78 6.19
CA ILE A 259 11.19 -16.84 5.72
C ILE A 259 11.31 -17.51 4.34
N PRO A 260 10.80 -18.74 4.09
CA PRO A 260 10.89 -19.37 2.77
C PRO A 260 10.22 -18.58 1.63
N SER A 261 9.14 -17.84 1.89
CA SER A 261 8.50 -17.02 0.86
C SER A 261 9.26 -15.71 0.59
N LEU A 262 9.87 -15.10 1.60
CA LEU A 262 10.71 -13.91 1.39
C LEU A 262 12.04 -14.26 0.73
N GLU A 263 12.62 -15.43 1.03
CA GLU A 263 13.84 -15.93 0.38
C GLU A 263 13.65 -16.30 -1.10
N HIS A 264 12.41 -16.50 -1.55
CA HIS A 264 12.08 -16.62 -2.98
C HIS A 264 12.23 -15.29 -3.74
N TRP A 265 12.05 -14.15 -3.06
CA TRP A 265 12.20 -12.82 -3.64
C TRP A 265 13.61 -12.25 -3.43
N ILE A 266 14.20 -12.44 -2.25
CA ILE A 266 15.52 -11.93 -1.88
C ILE A 266 16.30 -13.08 -1.22
N PRO A 267 17.19 -13.78 -1.94
CA PRO A 267 17.93 -14.92 -1.43
C PRO A 267 18.64 -14.65 -0.10
N HIS A 268 18.66 -15.65 0.79
CA HIS A 268 19.32 -15.62 2.11
C HIS A 268 18.82 -14.55 3.11
N CYS A 269 17.77 -13.79 2.79
CA CYS A 269 17.22 -12.79 3.71
C CYS A 269 16.66 -13.39 5.02
N GLY A 270 16.36 -14.69 5.05
CA GLY A 270 15.86 -15.38 6.24
C GLY A 270 16.81 -15.30 7.43
N ALA A 271 18.12 -15.29 7.17
CA ALA A 271 19.13 -15.08 8.19
C ALA A 271 18.99 -13.72 8.92
N ARG A 272 18.56 -12.67 8.21
CA ARG A 272 18.32 -11.34 8.80
C ARG A 272 17.20 -11.41 9.85
N LEU A 273 16.09 -12.07 9.50
CA LEU A 273 14.92 -12.21 10.39
C LEU A 273 15.22 -13.11 11.60
N ILE A 274 15.95 -14.22 11.41
CA ILE A 274 16.31 -15.17 12.47
C ILE A 274 17.32 -14.57 13.47
N LEU A 275 18.27 -13.75 12.99
CA LEU A 275 19.32 -13.16 13.82
C LEU A 275 18.93 -11.81 14.45
N ASN A 276 17.84 -11.18 14.00
CA ASN A 276 17.36 -9.91 14.53
C ASN A 276 16.83 -10.09 15.99
N THR A 277 17.39 -9.31 16.91
CA THR A 277 17.04 -9.31 18.35
C THR A 277 15.58 -8.97 18.61
N ASN A 278 14.94 -8.20 17.73
CA ASN A 278 13.56 -7.77 17.87
C ASN A 278 12.56 -8.93 17.65
N TYR A 279 12.94 -9.92 16.83
CA TYR A 279 12.14 -11.11 16.54
C TYR A 279 12.46 -12.32 17.44
N THR A 280 13.65 -12.35 18.06
CA THR A 280 14.10 -13.44 18.95
C THR A 280 13.80 -13.19 20.43
N CYS A 281 13.43 -11.96 20.81
CA CYS A 281 13.01 -11.64 22.16
C CYS A 281 11.68 -12.32 22.54
N LYS A 282 11.50 -12.61 23.83
CA LYS A 282 10.27 -13.17 24.40
C LYS A 282 9.55 -12.12 25.22
N SER A 283 8.59 -11.41 24.64
CA SER A 283 7.71 -10.53 25.41
C SER A 283 6.86 -11.36 26.39
N THR A 284 6.85 -10.98 27.66
CA THR A 284 6.05 -11.59 28.73
C THR A 284 4.57 -11.15 28.68
N LYS A 285 4.04 -10.86 27.48
CA LYS A 285 2.62 -10.59 27.24
C LYS A 285 1.82 -11.85 27.56
N ASN A 286 1.09 -11.83 28.69
CA ASN A 286 0.14 -12.89 29.03
C ASN A 286 -0.81 -13.14 27.85
N SER A 287 -0.90 -14.39 27.39
CA SER A 287 -1.76 -14.78 26.27
C SER A 287 -3.24 -14.72 26.68
N SER A 288 -3.85 -13.54 26.51
CA SER A 288 -5.30 -13.39 26.55
C SER A 288 -5.95 -14.24 25.45
N ALA A 289 -7.17 -14.72 25.71
CA ALA A 289 -7.91 -15.48 24.71
C ALA A 289 -8.19 -14.61 23.48
N GLY A 290 -7.67 -15.03 22.32
CA GLY A 290 -7.72 -14.27 21.07
C GLY A 290 -9.16 -13.97 20.64
N VAL A 291 -9.51 -12.68 20.57
CA VAL A 291 -10.84 -12.24 20.14
C VAL A 291 -10.92 -12.35 18.63
N SER A 292 -11.88 -13.11 18.11
CA SER A 292 -11.99 -13.41 16.67
C SER A 292 -12.37 -12.22 15.78
N GLN A 293 -12.92 -11.13 16.34
CA GLN A 293 -13.23 -9.89 15.64
C GLN A 293 -12.94 -8.66 16.51
N LEU A 294 -12.23 -7.69 15.95
CA LEU A 294 -11.98 -6.39 16.58
C LEU A 294 -13.23 -5.52 16.53
N LEU A 295 -13.89 -5.32 17.68
CA LEU A 295 -15.04 -4.40 17.78
C LEU A 295 -14.67 -2.96 17.42
N LYS A 296 -13.41 -2.59 17.64
CA LYS A 296 -12.79 -1.30 17.26
C LYS A 296 -11.37 -1.55 16.77
N SER A 297 -10.92 -0.79 15.78
CA SER A 297 -9.54 -0.85 15.28
C SER A 297 -8.51 -0.64 16.40
N LEU A 298 -7.41 -1.40 16.31
CA LEU A 298 -6.20 -1.14 17.10
C LEU A 298 -5.45 0.07 16.50
N PRO A 299 -4.63 0.79 17.29
CA PRO A 299 -3.73 1.82 16.77
C PRO A 299 -2.78 1.25 15.70
N LEU A 300 -2.43 2.07 14.72
CA LEU A 300 -1.44 1.73 13.71
C LEU A 300 -0.02 1.79 14.30
N SER A 301 0.85 0.86 13.88
CA SER A 301 2.28 0.84 14.23
C SER A 301 3.07 0.25 13.06
N SER A 302 4.29 0.73 12.89
CA SER A 302 5.31 0.24 11.94
C SER A 302 6.51 -0.42 12.64
N ASN A 303 6.42 -0.62 13.97
CA ASN A 303 7.46 -1.21 14.82
C ASN A 303 6.87 -2.28 15.78
N ASP A 304 5.82 -2.98 15.36
CA ASP A 304 5.24 -4.12 16.10
C ASP A 304 5.90 -5.40 15.59
N TYR A 305 6.97 -5.86 16.28
CA TYR A 305 7.70 -7.07 15.90
C TYR A 305 6.97 -8.33 16.39
N MET A 306 7.26 -9.48 15.76
CA MET A 306 6.67 -10.76 16.17
C MET A 306 7.60 -11.50 17.14
N ASP A 307 7.10 -11.75 18.35
CA ASP A 307 7.78 -12.56 19.36
C ASP A 307 8.08 -14.00 18.84
N ASN A 308 9.35 -14.41 18.87
CA ASN A 308 9.85 -15.75 18.50
C ASN A 308 9.68 -16.17 17.02
N MET A 309 9.91 -15.26 16.05
CA MET A 309 9.91 -15.64 14.64
C MET A 309 10.95 -16.72 14.35
N ASN A 310 10.56 -17.73 13.56
CA ASN A 310 11.40 -18.87 13.20
C ASN A 310 11.00 -19.44 11.83
N ILE A 311 11.75 -20.43 11.32
CA ILE A 311 11.56 -21.00 9.98
C ILE A 311 10.19 -21.65 9.73
N TYR A 312 9.39 -21.93 10.78
CA TYR A 312 8.05 -22.50 10.67
C TYR A 312 6.93 -21.45 10.72
N THR A 313 7.22 -20.22 11.13
CA THR A 313 6.21 -19.16 11.33
C THR A 313 5.43 -18.88 10.05
N GLU A 314 4.10 -19.01 10.12
CA GLU A 314 3.18 -18.76 9.01
C GLU A 314 2.74 -17.29 8.94
N PHE A 315 2.51 -16.76 7.73
CA PHE A 315 1.90 -15.44 7.54
C PHE A 315 0.54 -15.30 8.26
N GLY A 316 -0.14 -16.42 8.49
CA GLY A 316 -1.37 -16.48 9.27
C GLY A 316 -1.23 -16.11 10.75
N GLU A 317 -0.01 -15.97 11.28
CA GLU A 317 0.24 -15.67 12.70
C GLU A 317 0.44 -14.18 13.02
N LEU A 318 0.63 -13.32 12.01
CA LEU A 318 0.89 -11.88 12.23
C LEU A 318 -0.41 -11.09 12.46
N THR A 319 -0.33 -10.06 13.30
CA THR A 319 -1.27 -8.92 13.33
C THR A 319 -1.04 -8.01 12.12
N PRO A 320 -2.00 -7.16 11.69
CA PRO A 320 -1.74 -6.23 10.58
C PRO A 320 -0.54 -5.29 10.81
N PRO A 321 -0.31 -4.71 12.01
CA PRO A 321 0.92 -3.96 12.30
C PRO A 321 2.21 -4.78 12.18
N GLN A 322 2.19 -6.07 12.54
CA GLN A 322 3.33 -6.98 12.31
C GLN A 322 3.60 -7.19 10.81
N VAL A 323 2.55 -7.25 9.97
CA VAL A 323 2.72 -7.33 8.50
C VAL A 323 3.29 -6.03 7.94
N LEU A 324 2.89 -4.87 8.46
CA LEU A 324 3.44 -3.58 8.03
C LEU A 324 4.92 -3.41 8.46
N THR A 325 5.26 -3.84 9.68
CA THR A 325 6.64 -3.84 10.19
C THR A 325 7.53 -4.72 9.30
N LEU A 326 7.11 -5.96 9.04
CA LEU A 326 7.82 -6.90 8.15
C LEU A 326 7.96 -6.39 6.72
N PHE A 327 6.91 -5.74 6.17
CA PHE A 327 6.97 -5.12 4.84
C PHE A 327 7.96 -3.94 4.80
N ASN A 328 7.95 -3.09 5.82
CA ASN A 328 8.86 -1.95 5.89
C ASN A 328 10.33 -2.40 6.02
N GLU A 329 10.60 -3.51 6.71
CA GLU A 329 11.92 -4.17 6.66
C GLU A 329 12.22 -4.73 5.25
N PHE A 330 11.29 -5.47 4.64
CA PHE A 330 11.48 -6.09 3.32
C PHE A 330 11.84 -5.08 2.21
N ILE A 331 11.19 -3.91 2.18
CA ILE A 331 11.51 -2.85 1.21
C ILE A 331 12.76 -2.02 1.56
N SER A 332 13.27 -2.14 2.79
CA SER A 332 14.49 -1.43 3.24
C SER A 332 15.79 -2.13 2.80
N TRP A 333 15.71 -3.41 2.42
CA TRP A 333 16.86 -4.20 2.03
C TRP A 333 17.42 -3.77 0.65
N PRO A 334 18.74 -3.64 0.48
CA PRO A 334 19.33 -3.09 -0.74
C PRO A 334 18.98 -3.90 -2.00
N GLU A 335 18.84 -5.22 -1.86
CA GLU A 335 18.46 -6.14 -2.94
C GLU A 335 17.02 -5.95 -3.45
N PHE A 336 16.15 -5.31 -2.67
CA PHE A 336 14.73 -5.16 -2.99
C PHE A 336 14.49 -4.58 -4.40
N HIS A 337 15.25 -3.55 -4.78
CA HIS A 337 15.14 -2.88 -6.07
C HIS A 337 15.49 -3.77 -7.28
N GLN A 338 16.26 -4.84 -7.06
CA GLN A 338 16.66 -5.81 -8.09
C GLN A 338 15.88 -7.13 -7.98
N SER A 339 15.06 -7.29 -6.93
CA SER A 339 14.31 -8.51 -6.67
C SER A 339 13.23 -8.79 -7.73
N PRO A 340 12.92 -10.06 -8.02
CA PRO A 340 11.78 -10.42 -8.87
C PRO A 340 10.43 -9.92 -8.33
N PHE A 341 10.35 -9.55 -7.05
CA PHE A 341 9.14 -8.96 -6.46
C PHE A 341 8.78 -7.63 -7.13
N VAL A 342 9.74 -6.72 -7.34
CA VAL A 342 9.45 -5.42 -7.97
C VAL A 342 8.96 -5.63 -9.41
N GLN A 343 9.61 -6.53 -10.16
CA GLN A 343 9.19 -6.93 -11.51
C GLN A 343 7.78 -7.55 -11.52
N ALA A 344 7.44 -8.36 -10.51
CA ALA A 344 6.10 -8.90 -10.31
C ALA A 344 5.07 -7.81 -9.98
N VAL A 345 5.42 -6.75 -9.24
CA VAL A 345 4.50 -5.62 -9.00
C VAL A 345 4.34 -4.72 -10.23
N GLU A 346 5.39 -4.46 -11.00
CA GLU A 346 5.29 -3.64 -12.21
C GLU A 346 4.48 -4.34 -13.31
N SER A 347 4.72 -5.64 -13.53
CA SER A 347 3.87 -6.46 -14.40
C SER A 347 2.45 -6.58 -13.87
N GLN A 348 2.22 -6.69 -12.54
CA GLN A 348 0.87 -6.62 -11.96
C GLN A 348 0.19 -5.26 -12.18
N LYS A 349 0.90 -4.12 -12.10
CA LYS A 349 0.33 -2.78 -12.39
C LYS A 349 -0.09 -2.66 -13.86
N LEU A 350 0.74 -3.14 -14.78
CA LEU A 350 0.40 -3.20 -16.21
C LEU A 350 -0.79 -4.14 -16.45
N LYS A 351 -0.75 -5.34 -15.86
CA LYS A 351 -1.83 -6.33 -15.93
C LYS A 351 -3.13 -5.80 -15.33
N GLN A 352 -3.13 -5.06 -14.23
CA GLN A 352 -4.33 -4.43 -13.64
C GLN A 352 -4.88 -3.27 -14.50
N ARG A 353 -4.00 -2.54 -15.20
CA ARG A 353 -4.40 -1.51 -16.18
C ARG A 353 -5.06 -2.10 -17.43
N LEU A 354 -4.67 -3.32 -17.82
CA LEU A 354 -5.25 -4.09 -18.93
C LEU A 354 -6.43 -5.00 -18.51
N LEU A 355 -6.44 -5.45 -17.25
CA LEU A 355 -7.44 -6.32 -16.62
C LEU A 355 -8.28 -5.55 -15.58
N ARG A 356 -8.89 -4.45 -16.02
CA ARG A 356 -10.30 -4.18 -15.66
C ARG A 356 -11.21 -5.16 -16.44
N ASN A 357 -10.89 -6.45 -16.35
CA ASN A 357 -11.49 -7.58 -17.06
C ASN A 357 -11.36 -8.82 -16.16
N LEU A 358 -12.49 -9.47 -15.87
CA LEU A 358 -12.59 -10.73 -15.11
C LEU A 358 -12.11 -10.66 -13.64
N ASP A 359 -13.00 -10.21 -12.75
CA ASP A 359 -12.92 -10.41 -11.28
C ASP A 359 -14.29 -10.91 -10.76
N ASP A 360 -14.71 -12.02 -11.37
CA ASP A 360 -15.81 -12.89 -10.99
C ASP A 360 -15.38 -14.36 -11.23
N ASP A 361 -15.39 -15.14 -10.13
CA ASP A 361 -15.03 -16.56 -9.97
C ASP A 361 -13.56 -16.93 -9.68
N ASP A 362 -13.36 -18.17 -9.21
CA ASP A 362 -12.19 -18.65 -8.44
C ASP A 362 -10.91 -18.91 -9.27
N GLY A 363 -9.75 -18.91 -8.60
CA GLY A 363 -8.50 -18.45 -9.20
C GLY A 363 -7.66 -19.40 -10.07
N SER A 364 -7.08 -18.82 -11.13
CA SER A 364 -5.78 -19.16 -11.71
C SER A 364 -5.24 -17.97 -12.54
N GLU A 365 -3.92 -17.71 -12.52
CA GLU A 365 -3.28 -16.68 -13.36
C GLU A 365 -1.98 -17.18 -14.00
N GLU A 366 -1.84 -16.97 -15.31
CA GLU A 366 -0.57 -17.12 -16.06
C GLU A 366 -0.09 -15.74 -16.61
N SER A 367 1.08 -15.70 -17.25
CA SER A 367 1.89 -14.49 -17.47
C SER A 367 2.50 -14.38 -18.89
N ILE A 368 2.44 -13.18 -19.50
CA ILE A 368 3.09 -12.78 -20.77
C ILE A 368 3.56 -11.30 -20.65
N GLU A 369 4.47 -10.82 -21.49
CA GLU A 369 5.54 -9.83 -21.17
C GLU A 369 5.74 -8.67 -22.21
N LEU A 370 6.59 -7.68 -21.87
CA LEU A 370 7.20 -6.59 -22.72
C LEU A 370 6.33 -5.33 -23.04
N PRO A 371 6.90 -4.18 -23.54
CA PRO A 371 7.88 -3.30 -22.88
C PRO A 371 7.52 -1.76 -22.90
N ASP A 372 8.42 -0.89 -22.36
CA ASP A 372 8.19 0.53 -21.95
C ASP A 372 8.79 1.61 -22.92
N GLU A 373 9.25 2.87 -22.66
CA GLU A 373 9.78 3.65 -21.50
C GLU A 373 9.77 5.20 -21.79
N THR A 374 10.31 6.05 -20.87
CA THR A 374 10.84 7.46 -20.99
C THR A 374 9.94 8.67 -20.61
N LYS A 375 10.44 9.90 -20.29
CA LYS A 375 11.47 10.41 -19.32
C LYS A 375 11.55 11.98 -19.35
N LYS A 376 12.52 12.61 -18.64
CA LYS A 376 12.87 14.08 -18.52
C LYS A 376 11.96 14.93 -17.60
N GLN A 377 12.27 16.15 -17.12
CA GLN A 377 13.45 17.01 -16.71
C GLN A 377 12.84 18.29 -16.04
N SER A 378 13.45 19.21 -15.27
CA SER A 378 14.73 19.43 -14.54
C SER A 378 14.41 20.46 -13.41
N THR A 379 15.24 21.27 -12.71
CA THR A 379 16.66 21.76 -12.75
C THR A 379 17.11 22.10 -11.28
N ILE A 380 18.22 22.82 -11.03
CA ILE A 380 18.96 22.75 -9.74
C ILE A 380 19.49 24.09 -9.16
N GLU A 381 19.39 24.24 -7.82
CA GLU A 381 20.30 24.92 -6.86
C GLU A 381 20.07 24.31 -5.46
N SER A 382 21.00 24.26 -4.48
CA SER A 382 22.48 24.43 -4.54
C SER A 382 23.34 23.56 -3.56
N LYS A 383 22.85 23.02 -2.42
CA LYS A 383 23.39 21.80 -1.74
C LYS A 383 23.64 21.79 -0.20
N GLN A 384 22.94 22.52 0.68
CA GLN A 384 23.37 22.69 2.10
C GLN A 384 22.31 22.55 3.25
N ASN A 385 21.68 21.38 3.47
CA ASN A 385 21.05 21.00 4.79
C ASN A 385 20.68 19.49 4.89
N ALA A 386 21.68 18.61 5.04
CA ALA A 386 21.46 17.17 5.17
C ALA A 386 21.02 16.74 6.59
N ARG A 387 19.83 17.17 7.06
CA ARG A 387 19.25 16.72 8.36
C ARG A 387 18.79 15.26 8.30
N ASN A 388 19.68 14.32 8.57
CA ASN A 388 19.43 12.87 8.71
C ASN A 388 18.64 12.21 7.55
N ARG A 389 18.69 12.79 6.34
CA ARG A 389 18.17 12.19 5.10
C ARG A 389 19.31 11.45 4.42
N THR A 390 19.12 10.19 4.04
CA THR A 390 20.06 9.43 3.21
C THR A 390 19.75 9.63 1.72
N PRO A 391 20.70 9.37 0.80
CA PRO A 391 20.40 9.24 -0.62
C PRO A 391 19.42 8.09 -0.88
N ILE A 392 18.60 8.21 -1.92
CA ILE A 392 17.56 7.22 -2.28
C ILE A 392 17.63 6.95 -3.79
N TYR A 393 17.61 5.69 -4.23
CA TYR A 393 17.38 5.38 -5.64
C TYR A 393 15.89 5.39 -5.94
N ILE A 394 15.47 6.12 -6.98
CA ILE A 394 14.08 6.11 -7.47
C ILE A 394 14.12 5.82 -8.98
N PRO A 395 13.59 4.66 -9.43
CA PRO A 395 13.58 4.30 -10.85
C PRO A 395 13.01 5.40 -11.74
N ARG A 396 13.67 5.63 -12.89
CA ARG A 396 13.32 6.63 -13.92
C ARG A 396 13.32 8.10 -13.50
N ARG A 397 13.52 8.44 -12.21
CA ARG A 397 13.58 9.82 -11.70
C ARG A 397 14.91 10.52 -11.99
N CYS A 398 16.00 9.76 -11.93
CA CYS A 398 17.36 10.21 -12.26
C CYS A 398 17.89 9.50 -13.52
N ALA A 399 19.02 9.96 -14.06
CA ALA A 399 19.68 9.36 -15.20
C ALA A 399 20.35 8.02 -14.85
N GLU A 400 21.00 7.40 -15.84
CA GLU A 400 21.77 6.20 -15.61
C GLU A 400 22.99 6.50 -14.73
N ASN A 401 23.17 5.67 -13.69
CA ASN A 401 24.22 5.81 -12.67
C ASN A 401 24.13 7.05 -11.74
N GLU A 402 22.96 7.68 -11.69
CA GLU A 402 22.59 8.66 -10.65
C GLU A 402 21.71 8.03 -9.54
N ILE A 403 21.72 8.66 -8.36
CA ILE A 403 20.74 8.47 -7.27
C ILE A 403 20.30 9.84 -6.73
N LEU A 404 19.23 9.85 -5.91
CA LEU A 404 18.60 11.07 -5.42
C LEU A 404 19.15 11.47 -4.04
N TYR A 405 19.93 12.54 -3.98
CA TYR A 405 20.51 13.12 -2.78
C TYR A 405 19.62 14.23 -2.17
N PRO A 406 19.61 14.43 -0.85
CA PRO A 406 18.84 15.49 -0.19
C PRO A 406 19.44 16.90 -0.39
N GLY A 407 18.60 17.92 -0.51
CA GLY A 407 19.02 19.30 -0.80
C GLY A 407 18.98 20.31 0.37
N ASP A 408 19.14 21.61 0.06
CA ASP A 408 19.19 22.75 1.00
C ASP A 408 17.93 22.92 1.84
N HIS A 409 16.82 22.46 1.28
CA HIS A 409 15.50 22.64 1.83
C HIS A 409 14.93 21.29 2.27
N GLU A 410 14.07 21.33 3.27
CA GLU A 410 13.62 20.14 4.01
C GLU A 410 12.90 19.11 3.12
N ASN A 411 12.33 19.56 1.99
CA ASN A 411 11.63 18.74 0.99
C ASN A 411 12.36 18.64 -0.37
N ASP A 412 13.56 19.23 -0.50
CA ASP A 412 14.32 19.29 -1.75
C ASP A 412 15.24 18.07 -1.91
N TRP A 413 15.38 17.62 -3.16
CA TRP A 413 16.02 16.38 -3.58
C TRP A 413 16.55 16.49 -5.02
N VAL A 414 17.83 16.18 -5.24
CA VAL A 414 18.54 16.32 -6.52
C VAL A 414 19.18 15.02 -6.95
N CYS A 415 19.18 14.75 -8.25
CA CYS A 415 19.92 13.63 -8.83
C CYS A 415 21.41 13.99 -8.96
N ASP A 416 22.28 13.12 -8.49
CA ASP A 416 23.74 13.20 -8.62
C ASP A 416 24.31 11.78 -8.75
N CYS A 417 25.58 11.63 -9.15
CA CYS A 417 26.19 10.32 -9.39
C CYS A 417 26.20 9.42 -8.15
N LYS A 418 26.05 8.11 -8.37
CA LYS A 418 26.28 7.08 -7.35
C LYS A 418 27.68 7.20 -6.72
N PRO A 419 27.88 6.72 -5.47
CA PRO A 419 29.21 6.50 -4.93
C PRO A 419 30.10 5.72 -5.90
N THR A 420 31.38 6.12 -6.01
CA THR A 420 32.37 5.62 -6.99
C THR A 420 32.14 5.97 -8.47
N PHE A 421 31.09 6.75 -8.81
CA PHE A 421 30.86 7.29 -10.15
C PHE A 421 31.15 8.79 -10.21
N ILE A 422 31.65 9.24 -11.36
CA ILE A 422 32.06 10.63 -11.63
C ILE A 422 31.19 11.21 -12.75
N TYR A 423 30.65 12.41 -12.53
CA TYR A 423 29.89 13.16 -13.52
C TYR A 423 30.82 13.75 -14.59
N HIS A 424 30.49 13.53 -15.87
CA HIS A 424 31.18 14.13 -17.00
C HIS A 424 30.32 15.22 -17.66
N PRO A 425 30.74 16.51 -17.64
CA PRO A 425 29.93 17.61 -18.14
C PRO A 425 29.50 17.50 -19.60
N ASP A 426 30.41 17.11 -20.50
CA ASP A 426 30.17 17.18 -21.95
C ASP A 426 29.26 16.06 -22.48
N THR A 427 29.11 14.95 -21.73
CA THR A 427 28.22 13.83 -22.10
C THR A 427 26.99 13.73 -21.21
N HIS A 428 26.89 14.51 -20.13
CA HIS A 428 25.81 14.45 -19.14
C HIS A 428 25.59 13.04 -18.58
N GLN A 429 26.68 12.34 -18.24
CA GLN A 429 26.65 10.95 -17.77
C GLN A 429 27.59 10.72 -16.57
N CYS A 430 27.22 9.77 -15.73
CA CYS A 430 28.01 9.28 -14.60
C CYS A 430 28.78 8.00 -15.00
N TYR A 431 30.11 8.03 -14.96
CA TYR A 431 30.97 6.88 -15.27
C TYR A 431 31.65 6.34 -14.01
N GLN A 432 31.72 5.02 -13.85
CA GLN A 432 32.39 4.40 -12.70
C GLN A 432 33.91 4.63 -12.80
N MET A 433 34.56 4.95 -11.67
CA MET A 433 36.02 4.91 -11.57
C MET A 433 36.56 3.53 -11.95
N TRP A 434 37.85 3.48 -12.30
CA TRP A 434 38.54 2.29 -12.80
C TRP A 434 37.97 1.68 -14.10
N THR A 435 36.95 2.28 -14.71
CA THR A 435 36.53 1.99 -16.09
C THR A 435 37.11 3.02 -17.05
N ARG A 436 37.08 2.75 -18.37
CA ARG A 436 37.55 3.73 -19.37
C ARG A 436 36.73 5.03 -19.35
N GLY A 437 35.41 4.95 -19.15
CA GLY A 437 34.52 6.11 -19.23
C GLY A 437 34.71 6.88 -20.54
N TYR A 438 35.03 8.17 -20.41
CA TYR A 438 35.35 9.11 -21.50
C TYR A 438 36.85 9.22 -21.83
N CYS A 439 37.72 8.45 -21.16
CA CYS A 439 39.17 8.49 -21.38
C CYS A 439 39.61 7.72 -22.65
N GLU A 440 40.86 7.92 -23.06
CA GLU A 440 41.48 7.23 -24.21
C GLU A 440 41.71 5.74 -23.94
N THR A 441 41.91 4.94 -24.99
CA THR A 441 42.14 3.49 -24.89
C THR A 441 43.39 3.15 -24.09
N ASN A 442 43.35 2.07 -23.31
CA ASN A 442 44.36 1.70 -22.31
C ASN A 442 44.55 2.74 -21.18
N THR A 443 43.55 3.58 -20.91
CA THR A 443 43.48 4.41 -19.70
C THR A 443 42.16 4.22 -18.97
N VAL A 444 42.14 4.52 -17.67
CA VAL A 444 40.95 4.44 -16.82
C VAL A 444 40.73 5.74 -16.05
N LEU A 445 39.47 6.01 -15.77
CA LEU A 445 39.01 7.17 -15.02
C LEU A 445 39.27 6.99 -13.52
N TYR A 446 40.01 7.91 -12.91
CA TYR A 446 40.33 7.91 -11.48
C TYR A 446 40.17 9.31 -10.89
N LEU A 447 39.76 9.41 -9.63
CA LEU A 447 39.72 10.65 -8.85
C LEU A 447 40.43 10.40 -7.53
N ASP A 448 41.43 11.21 -7.20
CA ASP A 448 42.05 11.15 -5.87
C ASP A 448 41.06 11.70 -4.82
N PRO A 449 40.86 11.04 -3.67
CA PRO A 449 39.95 11.52 -2.61
C PRO A 449 40.25 12.96 -2.11
N ASN A 450 41.46 13.47 -2.34
CA ASN A 450 41.87 14.82 -1.93
C ASN A 450 41.73 15.87 -3.05
N GLU A 451 41.44 15.46 -4.30
CA GLU A 451 41.33 16.33 -5.46
C GLU A 451 39.86 16.51 -5.90
N LYS A 452 39.60 17.56 -6.69
CA LYS A 452 38.26 17.87 -7.22
C LYS A 452 38.14 17.66 -8.73
N SER A 453 39.18 17.12 -9.36
CA SER A 453 39.32 17.00 -10.81
C SER A 453 39.73 15.57 -11.17
N PRO A 454 38.89 14.80 -11.89
CA PRO A 454 39.24 13.45 -12.29
C PRO A 454 40.37 13.44 -13.32
N LYS A 455 41.12 12.34 -13.36
CA LYS A 455 42.28 12.10 -14.22
C LYS A 455 42.13 10.76 -14.95
N CYS A 456 42.58 10.71 -16.20
CA CYS A 456 42.74 9.46 -16.94
C CYS A 456 44.14 8.91 -16.65
N ILE A 457 44.24 7.72 -16.03
CA ILE A 457 45.52 7.08 -15.66
C ILE A 457 45.79 5.85 -16.53
N PRO A 458 47.06 5.52 -16.86
CA PRO A 458 47.38 4.35 -17.68
C PRO A 458 46.92 3.03 -17.04
N ASN A 459 46.28 2.17 -17.83
CA ASN A 459 45.82 0.85 -17.41
C ASN A 459 46.60 -0.26 -18.14
N PRO A 460 47.49 -1.01 -17.45
CA PRO A 460 48.30 -2.06 -18.08
C PRO A 460 47.49 -3.32 -18.44
N CYS A 461 46.23 -3.43 -18.04
CA CYS A 461 45.36 -4.58 -18.32
C CYS A 461 44.47 -4.42 -19.55
N GLY A 462 44.42 -3.23 -20.15
CA GLY A 462 43.57 -2.92 -21.32
C GLY A 462 42.09 -2.70 -20.98
N ASP A 463 41.34 -2.22 -21.97
CA ASP A 463 39.93 -1.84 -21.82
C ASP A 463 39.05 -2.99 -21.30
N GLY A 464 38.34 -2.77 -20.18
CA GLY A 464 37.42 -3.74 -19.57
C GLY A 464 38.03 -4.63 -18.47
N LEU A 465 39.35 -4.58 -18.27
CA LEU A 465 40.05 -5.23 -17.17
C LEU A 465 40.75 -4.18 -16.29
N VAL A 466 40.91 -4.47 -15.00
CA VAL A 466 41.59 -3.62 -14.03
C VAL A 466 42.73 -4.38 -13.36
N GLN A 467 43.81 -3.67 -12.99
CA GLN A 467 44.94 -4.30 -12.30
C GLN A 467 44.65 -4.42 -10.80
N PHE A 468 44.42 -5.65 -10.33
CA PHE A 468 44.23 -5.96 -8.92
C PHE A 468 45.29 -6.95 -8.44
N ARG A 469 46.06 -6.59 -7.40
CA ARG A 469 47.09 -7.43 -6.77
C ARG A 469 48.01 -8.15 -7.77
N ASN A 470 48.52 -7.39 -8.75
CA ASN A 470 49.37 -7.83 -9.88
C ASN A 470 48.70 -8.78 -10.91
N MET A 471 47.37 -8.91 -10.93
CA MET A 471 46.63 -9.63 -11.96
C MET A 471 45.61 -8.72 -12.65
N CYS A 472 45.17 -9.10 -13.84
CA CYS A 472 44.12 -8.39 -14.58
C CYS A 472 42.77 -9.08 -14.35
N VAL A 473 41.82 -8.37 -13.77
CA VAL A 473 40.50 -8.90 -13.34
C VAL A 473 39.37 -8.03 -13.88
N VAL A 474 38.14 -8.56 -13.92
CA VAL A 474 36.95 -7.77 -14.28
C VAL A 474 36.41 -7.06 -13.03
N LEU A 475 36.10 -5.78 -13.17
CA LEU A 475 35.53 -4.96 -12.09
C LEU A 475 34.11 -5.41 -11.74
N ASN A 476 33.75 -5.35 -10.44
CA ASN A 476 32.47 -5.75 -9.87
C ASN A 476 32.13 -7.26 -10.04
N GLN A 477 33.13 -8.15 -10.13
CA GLN A 477 32.93 -9.61 -10.22
C GLN A 477 33.55 -10.38 -9.05
N GLU A 478 33.03 -11.60 -8.80
CA GLU A 478 33.63 -12.55 -7.86
C GLU A 478 35.05 -12.93 -8.30
N HIS A 479 35.98 -13.09 -7.34
CA HIS A 479 37.35 -13.46 -7.64
C HIS A 479 37.96 -14.30 -6.51
N GLU A 480 38.78 -15.31 -6.85
CA GLU A 480 39.29 -16.29 -5.89
C GLU A 480 40.15 -15.67 -4.78
N GLN A 481 40.89 -14.60 -5.07
CA GLN A 481 41.68 -13.86 -4.07
C GLN A 481 40.83 -13.01 -3.10
N CYS A 482 39.51 -13.00 -3.27
CA CYS A 482 38.53 -12.34 -2.40
C CYS A 482 37.65 -13.34 -1.64
N LEU A 483 38.08 -14.60 -1.52
CA LEU A 483 37.53 -15.58 -0.58
C LEU A 483 38.05 -15.32 0.85
N VAL A 484 37.14 -14.99 1.78
CA VAL A 484 37.45 -14.82 3.20
C VAL A 484 36.45 -15.62 4.03
N LEU A 485 36.94 -16.56 4.85
CA LEU A 485 36.11 -17.39 5.74
C LEU A 485 34.93 -18.11 5.02
N ASN A 486 35.18 -18.60 3.80
CA ASN A 486 34.20 -19.19 2.87
C ASN A 486 33.10 -18.24 2.35
N ILE A 487 33.19 -16.94 2.64
CA ILE A 487 32.38 -15.89 1.99
C ILE A 487 33.11 -15.45 0.72
N ARG A 488 32.36 -15.25 -0.37
CA ARG A 488 32.87 -14.67 -1.62
C ARG A 488 32.65 -13.16 -1.59
N HIS A 489 33.71 -12.39 -1.70
CA HIS A 489 33.63 -10.95 -1.97
C HIS A 489 33.99 -10.67 -3.44
N VAL A 490 33.60 -9.49 -3.94
CA VAL A 490 33.92 -9.05 -5.30
C VAL A 490 35.17 -8.19 -5.31
N VAL A 491 35.84 -8.07 -6.47
CA VAL A 491 36.77 -6.95 -6.68
C VAL A 491 35.95 -5.73 -7.07
N ALA A 492 35.89 -4.73 -6.20
CA ALA A 492 35.19 -3.48 -6.43
C ALA A 492 35.98 -2.31 -5.82
N ILE A 493 35.37 -1.14 -5.79
CA ILE A 493 36.00 0.12 -5.40
C ILE A 493 35.55 0.45 -3.99
N ASP A 494 36.51 0.71 -3.11
CA ASP A 494 36.24 1.20 -1.75
C ASP A 494 35.82 2.68 -1.78
N GLU A 495 34.71 3.02 -1.13
CA GLU A 495 34.10 4.36 -1.22
C GLU A 495 34.91 5.44 -0.50
N ASP A 496 35.63 5.11 0.58
CA ASP A 496 36.41 6.06 1.38
C ASP A 496 37.79 6.36 0.75
N THR A 497 38.40 5.40 0.04
CA THR A 497 39.78 5.48 -0.49
C THR A 497 39.89 5.55 -2.02
N HIS A 498 38.79 5.28 -2.74
CA HIS A 498 38.73 5.16 -4.20
C HIS A 498 39.65 4.07 -4.80
N GLN A 499 40.23 3.18 -4.00
CA GLN A 499 41.09 2.08 -4.45
C GLN A 499 40.30 0.81 -4.74
N LEU A 500 40.92 -0.13 -5.46
CA LEU A 500 40.38 -1.47 -5.69
C LEU A 500 40.67 -2.39 -4.50
N ASP A 501 39.64 -2.98 -3.89
CA ASP A 501 39.80 -4.04 -2.89
C ASP A 501 38.66 -5.09 -2.95
N CYS A 502 38.77 -6.12 -2.10
CA CYS A 502 37.77 -7.16 -1.91
C CYS A 502 36.56 -6.64 -1.11
N VAL A 503 35.76 -5.75 -1.71
CA VAL A 503 34.62 -5.11 -1.04
C VAL A 503 33.51 -6.14 -0.77
N ASN A 504 32.99 -6.12 0.46
CA ASN A 504 31.84 -6.92 0.84
C ASN A 504 30.54 -6.16 0.58
N ILE A 505 29.82 -6.50 -0.49
CA ILE A 505 28.50 -5.93 -0.83
C ILE A 505 27.47 -6.17 0.30
N SER A 506 27.68 -7.18 1.16
CA SER A 506 26.92 -7.34 2.40
C SER A 506 27.50 -6.48 3.52
N ASP A 507 27.08 -5.22 3.60
CA ASP A 507 27.66 -4.22 4.50
C ASP A 507 27.38 -4.51 6.00
N VAL A 508 28.28 -5.27 6.61
CA VAL A 508 28.34 -5.54 8.06
C VAL A 508 29.79 -5.31 8.50
N LYS A 509 30.03 -4.19 9.19
CA LYS A 509 31.37 -3.85 9.72
C LYS A 509 31.78 -4.80 10.86
N LEU A 510 32.37 -5.93 10.48
CA LEU A 510 32.99 -6.91 11.37
C LEU A 510 34.12 -6.24 12.15
N LYS A 511 34.05 -6.27 13.49
CA LYS A 511 35.12 -5.71 14.34
C LYS A 511 36.38 -6.56 14.23
N HIS A 512 37.48 -5.97 13.76
CA HIS A 512 38.80 -6.59 13.84
C HIS A 512 39.19 -6.86 15.31
N THR A 513 39.19 -8.13 15.72
CA THR A 513 39.86 -8.57 16.94
C THR A 513 41.34 -8.76 16.66
N THR A 514 42.17 -7.84 17.16
CA THR A 514 43.62 -7.88 17.05
C THR A 514 44.24 -8.95 17.95
N THR A 515 44.42 -10.16 17.41
CA THR A 515 45.25 -11.20 18.02
C THR A 515 46.71 -10.76 17.99
N LYS A 516 47.29 -10.42 19.16
CA LYS A 516 48.74 -10.25 19.31
C LYS A 516 49.44 -11.60 19.04
N PRO A 517 50.64 -11.60 18.45
CA PRO A 517 51.47 -12.80 18.38
C PRO A 517 51.99 -13.20 19.78
N GLN A 518 52.29 -14.49 19.93
CA GLN A 518 53.27 -15.02 20.88
C GLN A 518 54.58 -15.30 20.14
#